data_AF-A0A193SC98-F1
#
_entry.id   AF-A0A193SC98-F1
#
_cell.length_a   1.000
_cell.length_b   1.000
_cell.length_c   1.000
_cell.angle_alpha   90.00
_cell.angle_beta   90.00
_cell.angle_gamma   90.00
#
_symmetry.space_group_name_H-M   'P 1'
#
loop_
_entity.id
_entity.type
_entity.pdbx_description
1 polymer ?
#
loop_
_entity_poly.entity_id
_entity_poly.type
_entity_poly.pdbx_seq_one_letter_code
_entity_poly.pdbx_strand_id
1 'polypeptide(L)'
;MIPKKISLGIIFILIYSIPSIIFVSLHQDSLATGMILACFIVLVYSFSSVYLLSFRAVNFVFFIAVSLILLVQSYYLFVTEDVTKPLYSVPALLLVIISSVLLSAKIEKLPSGDVTFAIRLATYFFLLCGWCSIILKIRFGPYELFDKPVIPFSEESHYALCVGFLGIISGYFSSGNHKKIIFFNLFGQAVLFPSLTLFIFSIMAIVIFWLTKNIAKLVVFSFILIGLFVIAMNVFSDSVAIQYFASRLNFSSDSSNMTTLVFLQGIDDAYRSLINTSGLGLGFQMAGTDQPGIYGYTIAHLSGSFLNRADGGFLASKLISEFGICGLTFVFFYILKLILGTKKLGQLSTQITAFESLYPLVYVLLVAFSVEFLLRGYGYFSPGVMMFITLYLMARKCERLK
;
A
#
# COMPACT_ATOMS: atom_id res chain seq x y z
N MET A 1 21.50 17.96 18.25
CA MET A 1 20.10 17.51 18.46
C MET A 1 19.40 17.56 17.10
N ILE A 2 19.02 16.41 16.53
CA ILE A 2 18.37 16.39 15.20
C ILE A 2 16.98 17.05 15.31
N PRO A 3 16.61 17.99 14.44
CA PRO A 3 15.28 18.60 14.43
C PRO A 3 14.18 17.54 14.35
N LYS A 4 13.11 17.69 15.15
CA LYS A 4 12.01 16.70 15.25
C LYS A 4 11.39 16.32 13.89
N LYS A 5 11.33 17.28 12.96
CA LYS A 5 10.86 17.06 11.58
C LYS A 5 11.80 16.16 10.75
N ILE A 6 13.11 16.29 10.95
CA ILE A 6 14.11 15.47 10.26
C ILE A 6 14.12 14.06 10.86
N SER A 7 14.02 13.94 12.19
CA SER A 7 13.93 12.62 12.82
C SER A 7 12.69 11.86 12.38
N LEU A 8 11.53 12.53 12.23
CA LEU A 8 10.31 11.88 11.73
C LEU A 8 10.45 11.43 10.27
N GLY A 9 11.04 12.26 9.39
CA GLY A 9 11.27 11.89 8.00
C GLY A 9 12.22 10.69 7.87
N ILE A 10 13.27 10.62 8.69
CA ILE A 10 14.15 9.45 8.78
C ILE A 10 13.35 8.22 9.21
N ILE A 11 12.48 8.32 10.21
CA ILE A 11 11.64 7.20 10.63
C ILE A 11 10.74 6.70 9.49
N PHE A 12 10.14 7.59 8.69
CA PHE A 12 9.37 7.16 7.52
C PHE A 12 10.24 6.45 6.47
N ILE A 13 11.45 6.94 6.23
CA ILE A 13 12.41 6.26 5.33
C ILE A 13 12.74 4.87 5.87
N LEU A 14 13.00 4.73 7.18
CA LEU A 14 13.33 3.45 7.79
C LEU A 14 12.16 2.45 7.74
N ILE A 15 10.92 2.91 7.96
CA ILE A 15 9.72 2.06 7.87
C ILE A 15 9.61 1.39 6.50
N TYR A 16 9.90 2.10 5.42
CA TYR A 16 9.86 1.53 4.07
C TYR A 16 11.15 0.79 3.67
N SER A 17 12.31 1.23 4.15
CA SER A 17 13.60 0.68 3.70
C SER A 17 14.00 -0.60 4.42
N ILE A 18 13.82 -0.66 5.75
CA ILE A 18 14.28 -1.79 6.57
C ILE A 18 13.64 -3.12 6.14
N PRO A 19 12.32 -3.21 5.92
CA PRO A 19 11.69 -4.45 5.55
C PRO A 19 12.26 -5.03 4.26
N SER A 20 12.46 -4.18 3.24
CA SER A 20 13.02 -4.61 1.95
C SER A 20 14.51 -4.93 2.02
N ILE A 21 15.30 -4.17 2.80
CA ILE A 21 16.73 -4.46 2.99
C ILE A 21 16.93 -5.81 3.68
N ILE A 22 16.15 -6.10 4.72
CA ILE A 22 16.25 -7.36 5.46
C ILE A 22 15.81 -8.53 4.59
N PHE A 23 14.71 -8.37 3.86
CA PHE A 23 14.23 -9.36 2.90
C PHE A 23 15.32 -9.78 1.93
N VAL A 24 16.01 -8.80 1.33
CA VAL A 24 17.07 -9.07 0.35
C VAL A 24 18.37 -9.57 1.00
N SER A 25 18.81 -8.94 2.09
CA SER A 25 20.12 -9.24 2.69
C SER A 25 20.15 -10.60 3.41
N LEU A 26 19.03 -10.98 4.04
CA LEU A 26 18.91 -12.23 4.79
C LEU A 26 18.19 -13.33 4.00
N HIS A 27 17.93 -13.13 2.70
CA HIS A 27 17.25 -14.09 1.80
C HIS A 27 15.98 -14.66 2.43
N GLN A 28 15.14 -13.79 2.98
CA GLN A 28 13.91 -14.19 3.68
C GLN A 28 12.77 -14.36 2.69
N ASP A 29 11.85 -15.28 2.98
CA ASP A 29 10.67 -15.50 2.12
C ASP A 29 9.57 -14.43 2.31
N SER A 30 9.66 -13.61 3.35
CA SER A 30 8.63 -12.61 3.68
C SER A 30 9.21 -11.31 4.23
N LEU A 31 8.51 -10.20 3.96
CA LEU A 31 8.78 -8.89 4.53
C LEU A 31 8.46 -8.80 6.04
N ALA A 32 7.76 -9.80 6.61
CA ALA A 32 7.31 -9.78 8.00
C ALA A 32 8.45 -9.62 9.01
N THR A 33 9.58 -10.32 8.82
CA THR A 33 10.74 -10.25 9.71
C THR A 33 11.33 -8.85 9.74
N GLY A 34 11.49 -8.23 8.58
CA GLY A 34 11.99 -6.86 8.49
C GLY A 34 10.97 -5.81 8.98
N MET A 35 9.67 -6.06 8.82
CA MET A 35 8.61 -5.25 9.44
C MET A 35 8.67 -5.28 10.96
N ILE A 36 8.94 -6.43 11.57
CA ILE A 36 9.10 -6.55 13.03
C ILE A 36 10.25 -5.66 13.51
N LEU A 37 11.40 -5.68 12.82
CA LEU A 37 12.53 -4.82 13.20
C LEU A 37 12.18 -3.32 13.03
N ALA A 38 11.54 -2.96 11.92
CA ALA A 38 11.06 -1.58 11.70
C ALA A 38 10.10 -1.14 12.82
N CYS A 39 9.20 -2.03 13.27
CA CYS A 39 8.31 -1.77 14.39
C CYS A 39 9.08 -1.54 15.70
N PHE A 40 10.10 -2.35 16.01
CA PHE A 40 10.94 -2.12 17.20
C PHE A 40 11.61 -0.74 17.19
N ILE A 41 12.14 -0.30 16.06
CA ILE A 41 12.75 1.04 15.93
C ILE A 41 11.69 2.13 16.15
N VAL A 42 10.49 1.96 15.59
CA VAL A 42 9.37 2.88 15.78
C VAL A 42 8.90 2.92 17.24
N LEU A 43 8.89 1.79 17.93
CA LEU A 43 8.56 1.70 19.36
C LEU A 43 9.58 2.45 20.19
N VAL A 44 10.88 2.22 19.99
CA VAL A 44 11.94 2.95 20.71
C VAL A 44 11.81 4.45 20.47
N TYR A 45 11.62 4.87 19.21
CA TYR A 45 11.40 6.27 18.88
C TYR A 45 10.16 6.85 19.57
N SER A 46 9.06 6.09 19.61
CA SER A 46 7.74 6.58 20.06
C SER A 46 7.42 6.28 21.53
N PHE A 47 8.33 5.63 22.26
CA PHE A 47 8.11 5.17 23.64
C PHE A 47 7.68 6.31 24.59
N SER A 48 8.27 7.50 24.39
CA SER A 48 7.90 8.72 25.11
C SER A 48 6.46 9.21 24.87
N SER A 49 5.65 8.51 24.06
CA SER A 49 4.25 8.87 23.79
C SER A 49 3.25 7.89 24.40
N VAL A 50 3.71 6.88 25.13
CA VAL A 50 2.84 5.88 25.81
C VAL A 50 1.86 6.55 26.77
N TYR A 51 2.29 7.56 27.53
CA TYR A 51 1.43 8.28 28.49
C TYR A 51 0.31 9.09 27.84
N LEU A 52 0.33 9.25 26.52
CA LEU A 52 -0.70 9.97 25.76
C LEU A 52 -1.83 9.08 25.28
N LEU A 53 -1.67 7.77 25.43
CA LEU A 53 -2.66 6.83 25.00
C LEU A 53 -3.89 6.92 25.90
N SER A 54 -4.99 7.38 25.32
CA SER A 54 -6.32 7.28 25.90
C SER A 54 -7.18 6.44 24.98
N PHE A 55 -7.78 5.39 25.55
CA PHE A 55 -8.69 4.51 24.83
C PHE A 55 -10.07 4.58 25.47
N ARG A 56 -11.10 4.57 24.63
CA ARG A 56 -12.45 4.27 25.12
C ARG A 56 -12.48 2.80 25.53
N ALA A 57 -12.99 2.50 26.72
CA ALA A 57 -13.06 1.14 27.25
C ALA A 57 -13.65 0.14 26.25
N VAL A 58 -14.73 0.52 25.56
CA VAL A 58 -15.38 -0.30 24.52
C VAL A 58 -14.41 -0.69 23.40
N ASN A 59 -13.61 0.26 22.89
CA ASN A 59 -12.65 -0.01 21.81
C ASN A 59 -11.51 -0.92 22.28
N PHE A 60 -11.08 -0.74 23.54
CA PHE A 60 -10.02 -1.55 24.13
C PHE A 60 -10.48 -3.00 24.37
N VAL A 61 -11.69 -3.18 24.91
CA VAL A 61 -12.30 -4.51 25.08
C VAL A 61 -12.50 -5.19 23.74
N PHE A 62 -12.99 -4.48 22.72
CA PHE A 62 -13.13 -5.02 21.37
C PHE A 62 -11.79 -5.45 20.77
N PHE A 63 -10.73 -4.63 20.93
CA PHE A 63 -9.39 -4.97 20.47
C PHE A 63 -8.85 -6.24 21.14
N ILE A 64 -9.00 -6.36 22.47
CA ILE A 64 -8.60 -7.56 23.21
C ILE A 64 -9.39 -8.78 22.74
N ALA A 65 -10.71 -8.65 22.59
CA ALA A 65 -11.57 -9.75 22.14
C ALA A 65 -11.15 -10.27 20.76
N VAL A 66 -10.95 -9.39 19.78
CA VAL A 66 -10.48 -9.77 18.44
C VAL A 66 -9.09 -10.43 18.50
N SER A 67 -8.18 -9.88 19.31
CA SER A 67 -6.83 -10.45 19.47
C SER A 67 -6.87 -11.85 20.06
N LEU A 68 -7.73 -12.07 21.06
CA LEU A 68 -7.95 -13.38 21.68
C LEU A 68 -8.56 -14.37 20.68
N ILE A 69 -9.55 -13.94 19.89
CA ILE A 69 -10.15 -14.80 18.84
C ILE A 69 -9.08 -15.24 17.84
N LEU A 70 -8.22 -14.33 17.37
CA LEU A 70 -7.14 -14.65 16.46
C LEU A 70 -6.11 -15.61 17.09
N LEU A 71 -5.78 -15.44 18.37
CA LEU A 71 -4.89 -16.35 19.09
C LEU A 71 -5.49 -17.75 19.26
N VAL A 72 -6.77 -17.83 19.64
CA VAL A 72 -7.48 -19.11 19.79
C VAL A 72 -7.58 -19.82 18.45
N GLN A 73 -7.94 -19.11 17.38
CA GLN A 73 -7.98 -19.66 16.03
C GLN A 73 -6.59 -20.13 15.56
N SER A 74 -5.54 -19.35 15.83
CA SER A 74 -4.17 -19.73 15.49
C SER A 74 -3.68 -20.95 16.28
N TYR A 75 -4.04 -21.04 17.56
CA TYR A 75 -3.71 -22.19 18.39
C TYR A 75 -4.46 -23.45 17.95
N TYR A 76 -5.75 -23.31 17.60
CA TYR A 76 -6.54 -24.40 17.05
C TYR A 76 -5.88 -24.98 15.79
N LEU A 77 -5.54 -24.12 14.82
CA LEU A 77 -4.87 -24.54 13.58
C LEU A 77 -3.50 -25.21 13.82
N PHE A 78 -2.75 -24.71 14.80
CA PHE A 78 -1.48 -25.34 15.19
C PHE A 78 -1.70 -26.76 15.73
N VAL A 79 -2.73 -26.97 16.56
CA VAL A 79 -3.01 -28.27 17.16
C VAL A 79 -3.64 -29.26 16.16
N THR A 80 -4.52 -28.79 15.28
CA THR A 80 -5.27 -29.68 14.38
C THR A 80 -4.59 -29.93 13.03
N GLU A 81 -3.89 -28.93 12.50
CA GLU A 81 -3.33 -28.96 11.13
C GLU A 81 -1.80 -28.79 11.09
N ASP A 82 -1.14 -28.66 12.25
CA ASP A 82 0.31 -28.39 12.39
C ASP A 82 0.77 -27.13 11.64
N VAL A 83 -0.14 -26.16 11.47
CA VAL A 83 0.15 -24.90 10.77
C VAL A 83 0.64 -23.84 11.76
N THR A 84 1.93 -23.50 11.66
CA THR A 84 2.59 -22.55 12.59
C THR A 84 2.49 -21.09 12.18
N LYS A 85 2.22 -20.80 10.90
CA LYS A 85 2.26 -19.43 10.35
C LYS A 85 1.30 -18.44 11.01
N PRO A 86 0.01 -18.78 11.29
CA PRO A 86 -0.90 -17.88 12.00
C PRO A 86 -0.40 -17.53 13.41
N LEU A 87 0.16 -18.51 14.13
CA LEU A 87 0.62 -18.35 15.51
C LEU A 87 1.70 -17.28 15.65
N TYR A 88 2.68 -17.25 14.73
CA TYR A 88 3.72 -16.20 14.71
C TYR A 88 3.23 -14.88 14.14
N SER A 89 2.22 -14.92 13.28
CA SER A 89 1.68 -13.73 12.62
C SER A 89 0.82 -12.87 13.54
N VAL A 90 0.12 -13.45 14.52
CA VAL A 90 -0.71 -12.67 15.44
C VAL A 90 0.13 -11.70 16.30
N PRO A 91 1.20 -12.13 17.00
CA PRO A 91 2.08 -11.21 17.72
C PRO A 91 2.70 -10.15 16.82
N ALA A 92 3.12 -10.51 15.60
CA ALA A 92 3.65 -9.57 14.64
C ALA A 92 2.62 -8.50 14.24
N LEU A 93 1.36 -8.89 14.04
CA LEU A 93 0.27 -7.97 13.70
C LEU A 93 -0.01 -7.01 14.87
N LEU A 94 -0.04 -7.54 16.10
CA LEU A 94 -0.19 -6.71 17.30
C LEU A 94 0.95 -5.70 17.42
N LEU A 95 2.18 -6.11 17.14
CA LEU A 95 3.35 -5.23 17.14
C LEU A 95 3.20 -4.09 16.14
N VAL A 96 2.75 -4.37 14.91
CA VAL A 96 2.47 -3.36 13.89
C VAL A 96 1.40 -2.37 14.40
N ILE A 97 0.28 -2.87 14.92
CA ILE A 97 -0.82 -2.02 15.42
C ILE A 97 -0.35 -1.12 16.57
N ILE A 98 0.33 -1.68 17.57
CA ILE A 98 0.84 -0.93 18.74
C ILE A 98 1.85 0.13 18.29
N SER A 99 2.76 -0.22 17.39
CA SER A 99 3.75 0.70 16.83
C SER A 99 3.08 1.85 16.08
N SER A 100 2.07 1.57 15.25
CA SER A 100 1.29 2.59 14.54
C SER A 100 0.53 3.51 15.49
N VAL A 101 -0.09 2.98 16.54
CA VAL A 101 -0.84 3.77 17.53
C VAL A 101 0.09 4.71 18.31
N LEU A 102 1.25 4.22 18.75
CA LEU A 102 2.23 5.04 19.46
C LEU A 102 2.85 6.13 18.57
N LEU A 103 3.22 5.77 17.34
CA LEU A 103 3.75 6.73 16.37
C LEU A 103 2.69 7.80 16.03
N SER A 104 1.43 7.40 15.89
CA SER A 104 0.30 8.31 15.67
C SER A 104 0.16 9.33 16.81
N ALA A 105 0.20 8.89 18.07
CA ALA A 105 0.13 9.76 19.25
C ALA A 105 1.32 10.73 19.32
N LYS A 106 2.51 10.30 18.88
CA LYS A 106 3.69 11.18 18.80
C LYS A 106 3.54 12.24 17.71
N ILE A 107 3.06 11.85 16.53
CA ILE A 107 2.87 12.76 15.38
C ILE A 107 1.80 13.81 15.69
N GLU A 108 0.75 13.45 16.44
CA GLU A 108 -0.35 14.35 16.82
C GLU A 108 0.14 15.63 17.55
N LYS A 109 1.25 15.55 18.30
CA LYS A 109 1.84 16.70 19.00
C LYS A 109 2.70 17.60 18.12
N LEU A 110 2.99 17.21 16.88
CA LEU A 110 3.83 17.98 15.98
C LEU A 110 2.99 18.98 15.18
N PRO A 111 3.53 20.17 14.87
CA PRO A 111 2.91 21.09 13.93
C PRO A 111 2.64 20.41 12.58
N SER A 112 1.52 20.75 11.94
CA SER A 112 1.15 20.22 10.62
C SER A 112 2.24 20.42 9.56
N GLY A 113 2.97 21.55 9.63
CA GLY A 113 4.14 21.84 8.81
C GLY A 113 5.29 20.84 8.98
N ASP A 114 5.54 20.34 10.18
CA ASP A 114 6.62 19.38 10.44
C ASP A 114 6.27 17.99 9.89
N VAL A 115 5.01 17.58 9.99
CA VAL A 115 4.53 16.31 9.44
C VAL A 115 4.59 16.32 7.91
N THR A 116 4.07 17.38 7.28
CA THR A 116 4.12 17.51 5.81
C THR A 116 5.56 17.60 5.30
N PHE A 117 6.45 18.26 6.03
CA PHE A 117 7.88 18.28 5.73
C PHE A 117 8.50 16.88 5.81
N ALA A 118 8.21 16.12 6.88
CA ALA A 118 8.74 14.77 7.06
C ALA A 118 8.29 13.82 5.93
N ILE A 119 7.02 13.88 5.52
CA ILE A 119 6.50 13.09 4.39
C ILE A 119 7.21 13.53 3.10
N ARG A 120 7.36 14.83 2.85
CA ARG A 120 8.05 15.35 1.67
C ARG A 120 9.51 14.92 1.61
N LEU A 121 10.21 14.93 2.75
CA LEU A 121 11.59 14.44 2.85
C LEU A 121 11.68 12.97 2.43
N ALA A 122 10.78 12.12 2.95
CA ALA A 122 10.71 10.71 2.56
C ALA A 122 10.37 10.53 1.07
N THR A 123 9.41 11.31 0.53
CA THR A 123 9.07 11.27 -0.90
C THR A 123 10.29 11.59 -1.77
N TYR A 124 11.01 12.68 -1.48
CA TYR A 124 12.17 13.06 -2.29
C TYR A 124 13.32 12.07 -2.18
N PHE A 125 13.53 11.48 -1.00
CA PHE A 125 14.50 10.41 -0.82
C PHE A 125 14.19 9.23 -1.76
N PHE A 126 12.95 8.74 -1.76
CA PHE A 126 12.59 7.61 -2.63
C PHE A 126 12.55 7.98 -4.12
N LEU A 127 12.10 9.19 -4.47
CA LEU A 127 12.21 9.67 -5.85
C LEU A 127 13.65 9.68 -6.35
N LEU A 128 14.60 10.09 -5.49
CA LEU A 128 16.02 10.04 -5.80
C LEU A 128 16.50 8.60 -5.97
N CYS A 129 16.09 7.66 -5.09
CA CYS A 129 16.38 6.24 -5.26
C CYS A 129 15.91 5.70 -6.63
N GLY A 130 14.69 6.07 -7.07
CA GLY A 130 14.18 5.69 -8.38
C GLY A 130 15.02 6.21 -9.54
N TRP A 131 15.44 7.48 -9.51
CA TRP A 131 16.31 8.05 -10.54
C TRP A 131 17.72 7.45 -10.53
N CYS A 132 18.29 7.21 -9.35
CA CYS A 132 19.56 6.50 -9.22
C CYS A 132 19.46 5.11 -9.85
N SER A 133 18.36 4.40 -9.64
CA SER A 133 18.12 3.09 -10.26
C SER A 133 18.04 3.17 -11.79
N ILE A 134 17.40 4.20 -12.35
CA ILE A 134 17.27 4.38 -13.81
C ILE A 134 18.61 4.77 -14.45
N ILE A 135 19.32 5.73 -13.86
CA ILE A 135 20.52 6.33 -14.45
C ILE A 135 21.75 5.46 -14.21
N LEU A 136 21.98 5.06 -12.96
CA LEU A 136 23.21 4.38 -12.55
C LEU A 136 23.09 2.86 -12.68
N LYS A 137 21.87 2.31 -12.83
CA LYS A 137 21.58 0.87 -12.89
C LYS A 137 22.33 0.08 -11.81
N ILE A 138 22.38 0.64 -10.60
CA ILE A 138 23.16 0.06 -9.50
C ILE A 138 22.56 -1.29 -9.15
N ARG A 139 23.34 -2.34 -9.38
CA ARG A 139 23.13 -3.68 -8.84
C ARG A 139 24.35 -3.96 -7.98
N PHE A 140 24.15 -4.15 -6.69
CA PHE A 140 25.25 -4.40 -5.75
C PHE A 140 24.86 -5.50 -4.77
N GLY A 141 25.73 -6.48 -4.62
CA GLY A 141 25.60 -7.55 -3.63
C GLY A 141 24.36 -8.41 -3.88
N PRO A 142 23.55 -8.73 -2.86
CA PRO A 142 22.40 -9.64 -3.00
C PRO A 142 21.32 -9.14 -3.97
N TYR A 143 21.33 -7.83 -4.30
CA TYR A 143 20.40 -7.25 -5.27
C TYR A 143 20.70 -7.63 -6.72
N GLU A 144 21.87 -8.21 -7.03
CA GLU A 144 22.21 -8.70 -8.38
C GLU A 144 21.34 -9.87 -8.83
N LEU A 145 20.78 -10.63 -7.88
CA LEU A 145 19.91 -11.79 -8.14
C LEU A 145 18.51 -11.39 -8.63
N PHE A 146 18.15 -10.10 -8.53
CA PHE A 146 16.85 -9.60 -8.94
C PHE A 146 16.95 -8.94 -10.32
N ASP A 147 15.94 -9.17 -11.16
CA ASP A 147 15.92 -8.64 -12.54
C ASP A 147 15.94 -7.11 -12.59
N LYS A 148 15.13 -6.46 -11.74
CA LYS A 148 14.94 -5.00 -11.75
C LYS A 148 14.79 -4.42 -10.32
N PRO A 149 15.86 -4.47 -9.51
CA PRO A 149 15.83 -3.93 -8.16
C PRO A 149 15.83 -2.39 -8.19
N VAL A 150 15.18 -1.78 -7.19
CA VAL A 150 15.24 -0.33 -6.94
C VAL A 150 15.60 -0.15 -5.48
N ILE A 151 16.89 -0.07 -5.15
CA ILE A 151 17.38 -0.02 -3.77
C ILE A 151 16.63 1.08 -2.98
N PRO A 152 16.01 0.76 -1.83
CA PRO A 152 16.14 -0.46 -1.02
C PRO A 152 15.23 -1.65 -1.41
N PHE A 153 14.34 -1.47 -2.38
CA PHE A 153 13.32 -2.44 -2.78
C PHE A 153 13.88 -3.51 -3.73
N SER A 154 13.47 -4.76 -3.50
CA SER A 154 13.72 -5.90 -4.38
C SER A 154 12.93 -5.83 -5.69
N GLU A 155 11.73 -5.22 -5.66
CA GLU A 155 10.83 -5.15 -6.80
C GLU A 155 10.45 -3.71 -7.17
N GLU A 156 10.24 -3.49 -8.47
CA GLU A 156 9.71 -2.25 -9.04
C GLU A 156 8.35 -1.85 -8.46
N SER A 157 7.52 -2.86 -8.22
CA SER A 157 6.18 -2.67 -7.71
C SER A 157 6.19 -2.20 -6.26
N HIS A 158 7.16 -2.71 -5.50
CA HIS A 158 7.32 -2.36 -4.10
C HIS A 158 7.77 -0.90 -3.96
N TYR A 159 8.71 -0.50 -4.82
CA TYR A 159 9.08 0.89 -4.98
C TYR A 159 7.88 1.77 -5.35
N ALA A 160 7.08 1.35 -6.34
CA ALA A 160 5.93 2.10 -6.82
C ALA A 160 4.87 2.33 -5.73
N LEU A 161 4.58 1.33 -4.90
CA LEU A 161 3.65 1.43 -3.77
C LEU A 161 4.14 2.44 -2.72
N CYS A 162 5.44 2.44 -2.40
CA CYS A 162 6.04 3.41 -1.49
C CYS A 162 5.96 4.85 -2.04
N VAL A 163 6.59 5.09 -3.20
CA VAL A 163 6.77 6.45 -3.72
C VAL A 163 5.46 7.03 -4.23
N GLY A 164 4.56 6.20 -4.75
CA GLY A 164 3.22 6.60 -5.17
C GLY A 164 2.35 7.04 -3.99
N PHE A 165 2.34 6.25 -2.91
CA PHE A 165 1.61 6.58 -1.69
C PHE A 165 2.10 7.89 -1.06
N LEU A 166 3.41 8.00 -0.81
CA LEU A 166 4.01 9.22 -0.24
C LEU A 166 3.91 10.41 -1.20
N GLY A 167 4.05 10.18 -2.51
CA GLY A 167 3.95 11.18 -3.55
C GLY A 167 2.59 11.86 -3.61
N ILE A 168 1.50 11.08 -3.56
CA ILE A 168 0.13 11.62 -3.51
C ILE A 168 -0.06 12.48 -2.26
N ILE A 169 0.35 11.97 -1.09
CA ILE A 169 0.14 12.67 0.19
C ILE A 169 0.95 13.98 0.21
N SER A 170 2.25 13.90 -0.06
CA SER A 170 3.13 15.06 -0.07
C SER A 170 2.73 16.10 -1.12
N GLY A 171 2.32 15.67 -2.32
CA GLY A 171 1.90 16.58 -3.38
C GLY A 171 0.63 17.33 -3.03
N TYR A 172 -0.36 16.70 -2.39
CA TYR A 172 -1.61 17.36 -2.04
C TYR A 172 -1.39 18.61 -1.17
N PHE A 173 -0.53 18.51 -0.15
CA PHE A 173 -0.20 19.58 0.80
C PHE A 173 0.92 20.51 0.34
N SER A 174 1.41 20.37 -0.89
CA SER A 174 2.52 21.20 -1.40
C SER A 174 2.03 22.32 -2.33
N SER A 175 2.91 23.30 -2.58
CA SER A 175 2.62 24.40 -3.50
C SER A 175 2.48 23.90 -4.95
N GLY A 176 1.88 24.73 -5.82
CA GLY A 176 1.61 24.36 -7.22
C GLY A 176 2.84 23.88 -7.99
N ASN A 177 4.02 24.48 -7.74
CA ASN A 177 5.27 24.06 -8.37
C ASN A 177 5.72 22.68 -7.88
N HIS A 178 5.61 22.43 -6.57
CA HIS A 178 5.97 21.13 -5.99
C HIS A 178 5.04 20.01 -6.46
N LYS A 179 3.74 20.30 -6.66
CA LYS A 179 2.77 19.36 -7.27
C LYS A 179 3.20 18.93 -8.66
N LYS A 180 3.61 19.89 -9.50
CA LYS A 180 4.14 19.61 -10.84
C LYS A 180 5.41 18.77 -10.76
N ILE A 181 6.36 19.13 -9.89
CA ILE A 181 7.60 18.37 -9.71
C ILE A 181 7.29 16.92 -9.35
N ILE A 182 6.45 16.66 -8.34
CA ILE A 182 6.10 15.30 -7.92
C ILE A 182 5.42 14.54 -9.07
N PHE A 183 4.45 15.17 -9.75
CA PHE A 183 3.76 14.54 -10.87
C PHE A 183 4.72 14.15 -12.01
N PHE A 184 5.57 15.07 -12.47
CA PHE A 184 6.52 14.78 -13.55
C PHE A 184 7.54 13.71 -13.14
N ASN A 185 7.92 13.66 -11.86
CA ASN A 185 8.77 12.59 -11.35
C ASN A 185 8.05 11.23 -11.37
N LEU A 186 6.81 11.14 -10.86
CA LEU A 186 6.03 9.89 -10.89
C LEU A 186 5.78 9.42 -12.32
N PHE A 187 5.35 10.32 -13.21
CA PHE A 187 5.08 9.99 -14.61
C PHE A 187 6.36 9.63 -15.37
N GLY A 188 7.42 10.43 -15.24
CA GLY A 188 8.69 10.20 -15.90
C GLY A 188 9.31 8.87 -15.50
N GLN A 189 9.28 8.55 -14.20
CA GLN A 189 9.71 7.24 -13.74
C GLN A 189 8.78 6.12 -14.21
N ALA A 190 7.46 6.30 -14.25
CA ALA A 190 6.54 5.24 -14.72
C ALA A 190 6.78 4.84 -16.19
N VAL A 191 7.23 5.78 -17.03
CA VAL A 191 7.51 5.56 -18.45
C VAL A 191 8.93 5.04 -18.66
N LEU A 192 9.94 5.69 -18.05
CA LEU A 192 11.34 5.28 -18.19
C LEU A 192 11.66 3.98 -17.45
N PHE A 193 10.88 3.69 -16.41
CA PHE A 193 10.90 2.47 -15.62
C PHE A 193 9.51 1.82 -15.68
N PRO A 194 9.24 0.97 -16.68
CA PRO A 194 7.89 0.53 -17.03
C PRO A 194 7.12 -0.10 -15.86
N SER A 195 6.31 0.69 -15.17
CA SER A 195 5.55 0.26 -13.98
C SER A 195 4.10 0.73 -14.07
N LEU A 196 3.19 -0.23 -14.27
CA LEU A 196 1.75 0.05 -14.31
C LEU A 196 1.26 0.64 -12.99
N THR A 197 1.76 0.14 -11.85
CA THR A 197 1.40 0.66 -10.53
C THR A 197 1.78 2.13 -10.40
N LEU A 198 2.98 2.52 -10.82
CA LEU A 198 3.43 3.92 -10.76
C LEU A 198 2.66 4.80 -11.75
N PHE A 199 2.30 4.26 -12.92
CA PHE A 199 1.46 4.95 -13.88
C PHE A 199 0.06 5.24 -13.31
N ILE A 200 -0.56 4.28 -12.62
CA ILE A 200 -1.84 4.47 -11.91
C ILE A 200 -1.71 5.57 -10.86
N PHE A 201 -0.64 5.58 -10.06
CA PHE A 201 -0.37 6.67 -9.12
C PHE A 201 -0.22 8.04 -9.82
N SER A 202 0.38 8.09 -11.01
CA SER A 202 0.50 9.34 -11.78
C SER A 202 -0.86 9.87 -12.23
N ILE A 203 -1.78 9.00 -12.69
CA ILE A 203 -3.16 9.36 -13.03
C ILE A 203 -3.90 9.84 -11.79
N MET A 204 -3.77 9.12 -10.67
CA MET A 204 -4.38 9.51 -9.40
C MET A 204 -3.85 10.85 -8.90
N ALA A 205 -2.56 11.14 -9.07
CA ALA A 205 -1.98 12.44 -8.75
C ALA A 205 -2.66 13.55 -9.58
N ILE A 206 -2.96 13.32 -10.86
CA ILE A 206 -3.69 14.30 -11.67
C ILE A 206 -5.08 14.58 -11.09
N VAL A 207 -5.81 13.51 -10.78
CA VAL A 207 -7.16 13.59 -10.21
C VAL A 207 -7.15 14.38 -8.91
N ILE A 208 -6.23 14.04 -8.00
CA ILE A 208 -6.18 14.61 -6.64
C ILE A 208 -5.66 16.04 -6.64
N PHE A 209 -4.62 16.36 -7.43
CA PHE A 209 -3.97 17.67 -7.37
C PHE A 209 -4.76 18.77 -8.08
N TRP A 210 -5.45 18.44 -9.18
CA TRP A 210 -6.07 19.43 -10.06
C TRP A 210 -7.56 19.22 -10.31
N LEU A 211 -8.06 17.98 -10.36
CA LEU A 211 -9.43 17.69 -10.85
C LEU A 211 -10.48 17.56 -9.74
N THR A 212 -10.09 17.22 -8.51
CA THR A 212 -11.00 17.14 -7.36
C THR A 212 -11.78 18.44 -7.13
N LYS A 213 -11.24 19.59 -7.55
CA LYS A 213 -11.90 20.90 -7.45
C LYS A 213 -13.13 21.06 -8.35
N ASN A 214 -13.25 20.29 -9.44
CA ASN A 214 -14.32 20.47 -10.42
C ASN A 214 -14.64 19.15 -11.14
N ILE A 215 -15.80 18.56 -10.84
CA ILE A 215 -16.29 17.30 -11.41
C ILE A 215 -16.35 17.37 -12.95
N ALA A 216 -16.72 18.51 -13.54
CA ALA A 216 -16.77 18.65 -14.99
C ALA A 216 -15.38 18.50 -15.63
N LYS A 217 -14.33 19.04 -14.99
CA LYS A 217 -12.94 18.86 -15.44
C LYS A 217 -12.49 17.41 -15.33
N LEU A 218 -12.94 16.69 -14.30
CA LEU A 218 -12.63 15.27 -14.11
C LEU A 218 -13.25 14.41 -15.21
N VAL A 219 -14.51 14.65 -15.56
CA VAL A 219 -15.21 13.95 -16.65
C VAL A 219 -14.51 14.22 -17.98
N VAL A 220 -14.24 15.49 -18.31
CA VAL A 220 -13.54 15.86 -19.55
C VAL A 220 -12.14 15.24 -19.62
N PHE A 221 -11.38 15.30 -18.52
CA PHE A 221 -10.06 14.66 -18.46
C PHE A 221 -10.12 13.15 -18.68
N SER A 222 -11.14 12.48 -18.11
CA SER A 222 -11.32 11.03 -18.29
C SER A 222 -11.58 10.68 -19.76
N PHE A 223 -12.42 11.46 -20.46
CA PHE A 223 -12.64 11.30 -21.90
C PHE A 223 -11.36 11.54 -22.72
N ILE A 224 -10.58 12.57 -22.38
CA ILE A 224 -9.30 12.86 -23.04
C ILE A 224 -8.33 11.70 -22.83
N LEU A 225 -8.23 11.14 -21.61
CA LEU A 225 -7.30 10.06 -21.31
C LEU A 225 -7.68 8.77 -22.03
N ILE A 226 -8.97 8.45 -22.12
CA ILE A 226 -9.48 7.34 -22.94
C ILE A 226 -9.15 7.58 -24.42
N GLY A 227 -9.40 8.78 -24.94
CA GLY A 227 -9.08 9.13 -26.33
C GLY A 227 -7.58 9.00 -26.63
N LEU A 228 -6.72 9.52 -25.74
CA LEU A 228 -5.27 9.39 -25.87
C LEU A 228 -4.82 7.93 -25.77
N PHE A 229 -5.42 7.13 -24.90
CA PHE A 229 -5.11 5.71 -24.80
C PHE A 229 -5.48 4.97 -26.09
N VAL A 230 -6.67 5.22 -26.65
CA VAL A 230 -7.09 4.63 -27.92
C VAL A 230 -6.16 5.06 -29.06
N ILE A 231 -5.81 6.34 -29.15
CA ILE A 231 -4.87 6.83 -30.17
C ILE A 231 -3.49 6.19 -29.97
N ALA A 232 -3.00 6.12 -28.74
CA ALA A 232 -1.71 5.52 -28.43
C ALA A 232 -1.66 4.05 -28.86
N MET A 233 -2.69 3.28 -28.54
CA MET A 233 -2.80 1.87 -28.93
C MET A 233 -2.82 1.67 -30.46
N ASN A 234 -3.41 2.61 -31.21
CA ASN A 234 -3.49 2.52 -32.67
C ASN A 234 -2.24 3.04 -33.39
N VAL A 235 -1.61 4.10 -32.88
CA VAL A 235 -0.50 4.79 -33.56
C VAL A 235 0.87 4.24 -33.16
N PHE A 236 1.02 3.80 -31.91
CA PHE A 236 2.29 3.34 -31.37
C PHE A 236 2.22 1.88 -30.91
N SER A 237 1.39 1.06 -31.56
CA SER A 237 1.22 -0.38 -31.29
C SER A 237 2.55 -1.13 -31.23
N ASP A 238 3.52 -0.71 -32.03
CA ASP A 238 4.82 -1.36 -32.19
C ASP A 238 5.86 -0.88 -31.16
N SER A 239 5.52 0.13 -30.35
CA SER A 239 6.44 0.62 -29.33
C SER A 239 6.52 -0.35 -28.15
N VAL A 240 7.75 -0.64 -27.69
CA VAL A 240 8.01 -1.55 -26.56
C VAL A 240 7.22 -1.15 -25.30
N ALA A 241 7.07 0.15 -25.05
CA ALA A 241 6.32 0.66 -23.91
C ALA A 241 4.81 0.35 -24.03
N ILE A 242 4.21 0.54 -25.20
CA ILE A 242 2.79 0.22 -25.39
C ILE A 242 2.56 -1.28 -25.37
N GLN A 243 3.43 -2.09 -25.98
CA GLN A 243 3.35 -3.54 -25.87
C GLN A 243 3.42 -4.00 -24.41
N TYR A 244 4.28 -3.37 -23.59
CA TYR A 244 4.33 -3.64 -22.15
C TYR A 244 3.00 -3.32 -21.46
N PHE A 245 2.45 -2.12 -21.61
CA PHE A 245 1.18 -1.75 -20.96
C PHE A 245 -0.02 -2.53 -21.51
N ALA A 246 -0.05 -2.80 -22.81
CA ALA A 246 -1.08 -3.62 -23.46
C ALA A 246 -1.06 -5.05 -22.93
N SER A 247 0.12 -5.66 -22.80
CA SER A 247 0.24 -7.02 -22.23
C SER A 247 -0.25 -7.10 -20.78
N ARG A 248 -0.11 -6.01 -20.01
CA ARG A 248 -0.58 -5.92 -18.62
C ARG A 248 -2.10 -5.69 -18.52
N LEU A 249 -2.71 -5.15 -19.57
CA LEU A 249 -4.16 -4.95 -19.70
C LEU A 249 -4.86 -6.11 -20.42
N ASN A 250 -4.11 -7.17 -20.78
CA ASN A 250 -4.69 -8.37 -21.34
C ASN A 250 -5.18 -9.31 -20.23
N PHE A 251 -6.49 -9.31 -20.00
CA PHE A 251 -7.17 -10.15 -19.01
C PHE A 251 -7.63 -11.52 -19.57
N SER A 252 -7.14 -11.94 -20.73
CA SER A 252 -7.44 -13.27 -21.26
C SER A 252 -6.84 -14.37 -20.38
N SER A 253 -7.48 -15.55 -20.38
CA SER A 253 -6.96 -16.76 -19.71
C SER A 253 -5.60 -17.21 -20.22
N ASP A 254 -5.27 -16.83 -21.45
CA ASP A 254 -4.04 -17.23 -22.15
C ASP A 254 -2.92 -16.18 -22.01
N SER A 255 -3.12 -15.19 -21.15
CA SER A 255 -2.12 -14.16 -20.87
C SER A 255 -0.88 -14.79 -20.23
N SER A 256 0.30 -14.54 -20.80
CA SER A 256 1.60 -14.91 -20.21
C SER A 256 2.11 -13.87 -19.21
N ASN A 257 1.31 -12.84 -18.91
CA ASN A 257 1.75 -11.73 -18.09
C ASN A 257 1.60 -12.03 -16.59
N MET A 258 2.73 -12.25 -15.91
CA MET A 258 2.77 -12.63 -14.49
C MET A 258 2.01 -11.69 -13.54
N THR A 259 2.07 -10.37 -13.72
CA THR A 259 1.37 -9.46 -12.79
C THR A 259 -0.14 -9.48 -13.01
N THR A 260 -0.60 -9.62 -14.25
CA THR A 260 -2.02 -9.74 -14.55
C THR A 260 -2.57 -11.07 -14.06
N LEU A 261 -1.80 -12.16 -14.25
CA LEU A 261 -2.15 -13.47 -13.71
C LEU A 261 -2.23 -13.46 -12.18
N VAL A 262 -1.30 -12.82 -11.47
CA VAL A 262 -1.34 -12.72 -9.99
C VAL A 262 -2.57 -11.94 -9.52
N PHE A 263 -2.96 -10.88 -10.24
CA PHE A 263 -4.18 -10.15 -9.93
C PHE A 263 -5.45 -11.00 -10.11
N LEU A 264 -5.55 -11.71 -11.24
CA LEU A 264 -6.67 -12.62 -11.52
C LEU A 264 -6.70 -13.79 -10.54
N GLN A 265 -5.54 -14.32 -10.17
CA GLN A 265 -5.42 -15.37 -9.16
C GLN A 265 -5.94 -14.90 -7.80
N GLY A 266 -5.67 -13.66 -7.38
CA GLY A 266 -6.23 -13.11 -6.15
C GLY A 266 -7.77 -13.09 -6.15
N ILE A 267 -8.38 -12.66 -7.26
CA ILE A 267 -9.84 -12.67 -7.39
C ILE A 267 -10.41 -14.09 -7.34
N ASP A 268 -9.76 -15.02 -8.04
CA ASP A 268 -10.18 -16.41 -8.12
C ASP A 268 -10.01 -17.15 -6.77
N ASP A 269 -8.89 -16.96 -6.08
CA ASP A 269 -8.65 -17.50 -4.73
C ASP A 269 -9.67 -16.93 -3.72
N ALA A 270 -10.00 -15.64 -3.81
CA ALA A 270 -11.04 -15.02 -2.95
C ALA A 270 -12.43 -15.61 -3.21
N TYR A 271 -12.80 -15.81 -4.47
CA TYR A 271 -14.08 -16.42 -4.85
C TYR A 271 -14.17 -17.88 -4.41
N ARG A 272 -13.13 -18.68 -4.64
CA ARG A 272 -13.09 -20.09 -4.27
C ARG A 272 -13.08 -20.28 -2.77
N SER A 273 -12.36 -19.47 -2.02
CA SER A 273 -12.44 -19.47 -0.56
C SER A 273 -13.88 -19.26 -0.06
N LEU A 274 -14.60 -18.27 -0.60
CA LEU A 274 -15.99 -18.00 -0.20
C LEU A 274 -16.91 -19.21 -0.43
N ILE A 275 -16.76 -19.89 -1.56
CA ILE A 275 -17.59 -21.07 -1.88
C ILE A 275 -17.19 -22.26 -1.01
N ASN A 276 -15.90 -22.57 -0.96
CA ASN A 276 -15.40 -23.77 -0.28
C ASN A 276 -15.61 -23.71 1.23
N THR A 277 -15.63 -22.52 1.82
CA THR A 277 -15.81 -22.30 3.27
C THR A 277 -17.23 -21.88 3.64
N SER A 278 -18.18 -21.96 2.71
CA SER A 278 -19.57 -21.49 2.91
C SER A 278 -19.64 -20.05 3.45
N GLY A 279 -18.69 -19.20 3.06
CA GLY A 279 -18.62 -17.79 3.42
C GLY A 279 -17.86 -17.46 4.73
N LEU A 280 -17.30 -18.44 5.45
CA LEU A 280 -16.53 -18.18 6.67
C LEU A 280 -15.11 -17.64 6.39
N GLY A 281 -14.51 -18.03 5.28
CA GLY A 281 -13.10 -17.79 4.96
C GLY A 281 -12.18 -18.89 5.49
N LEU A 282 -10.93 -18.90 5.01
CA LEU A 282 -9.93 -19.93 5.33
C LEU A 282 -9.31 -19.76 6.74
N GLY A 283 -9.47 -18.59 7.36
CA GLY A 283 -8.83 -18.22 8.60
C GLY A 283 -7.60 -17.32 8.42
N PHE A 284 -7.21 -16.61 9.47
CA PHE A 284 -6.10 -15.66 9.44
C PHE A 284 -4.80 -16.33 8.99
N GLN A 285 -4.13 -15.74 8.00
CA GLN A 285 -2.88 -16.22 7.39
C GLN A 285 -2.95 -17.59 6.72
N MET A 286 -4.16 -18.05 6.40
CA MET A 286 -4.41 -19.28 5.64
C MET A 286 -4.66 -19.04 4.15
N ALA A 287 -4.45 -17.81 3.65
CA ALA A 287 -4.52 -17.56 2.21
C ALA A 287 -3.54 -18.48 1.44
N GLY A 288 -4.04 -19.11 0.37
CA GLY A 288 -3.26 -19.99 -0.50
C GLY A 288 -3.09 -21.44 -0.04
N THR A 289 -3.72 -21.84 1.09
CA THR A 289 -3.76 -23.26 1.53
C THR A 289 -4.80 -24.09 0.76
N ASP A 290 -5.74 -23.42 0.10
CA ASP A 290 -6.70 -24.07 -0.77
C ASP A 290 -6.06 -24.57 -2.07
N GLN A 291 -6.78 -25.42 -2.80
CA GLN A 291 -6.30 -25.91 -4.10
C GLN A 291 -6.06 -24.76 -5.07
N PRO A 292 -4.97 -24.76 -5.87
CA PRO A 292 -4.76 -23.75 -6.90
C PRO A 292 -5.89 -23.74 -7.92
N GLY A 293 -6.26 -22.56 -8.40
CA GLY A 293 -7.20 -22.41 -9.51
C GLY A 293 -6.48 -22.35 -10.85
N ILE A 294 -7.25 -22.08 -11.90
CA ILE A 294 -6.76 -22.05 -13.28
C ILE A 294 -5.56 -21.11 -13.40
N TYR A 295 -5.67 -19.89 -12.84
CA TYR A 295 -4.58 -18.90 -12.90
C TYR A 295 -3.35 -19.32 -12.07
N GLY A 296 -3.56 -20.00 -10.94
CA GLY A 296 -2.46 -20.53 -10.14
C GLY A 296 -1.68 -21.63 -10.87
N TYR A 297 -2.37 -22.51 -11.60
CA TYR A 297 -1.72 -23.51 -12.45
C TYR A 297 -0.99 -22.88 -13.64
N THR A 298 -1.58 -21.87 -14.30
CA THR A 298 -0.90 -21.13 -15.38
C THR A 298 0.38 -20.46 -14.89
N ILE A 299 0.36 -19.86 -13.70
CA ILE A 299 1.56 -19.27 -13.05
C ILE A 299 2.61 -20.34 -12.78
N ALA A 300 2.22 -21.48 -12.21
CA ALA A 300 3.13 -22.58 -11.93
C ALA A 300 3.77 -23.14 -13.21
N HIS A 301 2.99 -23.23 -14.29
CA HIS A 301 3.50 -23.65 -15.60
C HIS A 301 4.50 -22.65 -16.19
N LEU A 302 4.27 -21.34 -16.04
CA LEU A 302 5.15 -20.30 -16.59
C LEU A 302 6.41 -20.05 -15.75
N SER A 303 6.32 -20.16 -14.43
CA SER A 303 7.39 -19.77 -13.51
C SER A 303 8.06 -20.96 -12.80
N GLY A 304 7.55 -22.18 -12.99
CA GLY A 304 8.03 -23.38 -12.31
C GLY A 304 7.62 -23.49 -10.83
N SER A 305 6.88 -22.51 -10.28
CA SER A 305 6.43 -22.51 -8.88
C SER A 305 5.12 -21.75 -8.68
N PHE A 306 4.43 -22.01 -7.57
CA PHE A 306 3.22 -21.26 -7.19
C PHE A 306 3.61 -19.94 -6.54
N LEU A 307 3.54 -18.85 -7.28
CA LEU A 307 3.91 -17.51 -6.79
C LEU A 307 2.70 -16.77 -6.19
N ASN A 308 2.93 -15.96 -5.15
CA ASN A 308 2.00 -14.98 -4.58
C ASN A 308 0.64 -15.51 -4.06
N ARG A 309 0.46 -16.83 -3.93
CA ARG A 309 -0.78 -17.43 -3.38
C ARG A 309 -1.06 -16.98 -1.94
N ALA A 310 -0.01 -16.96 -1.12
CA ALA A 310 -0.12 -16.59 0.29
C ALA A 310 -0.36 -15.09 0.52
N ASP A 311 -0.06 -14.24 -0.47
CA ASP A 311 -0.17 -12.78 -0.36
C ASP A 311 -1.46 -12.24 -0.98
N GLY A 312 -2.19 -13.07 -1.72
CA GLY A 312 -3.50 -12.75 -2.30
C GLY A 312 -3.45 -11.75 -3.46
N GLY A 313 -2.27 -11.37 -3.95
CA GLY A 313 -2.04 -10.38 -5.00
C GLY A 313 -2.30 -8.92 -4.57
N PHE A 314 -3.37 -8.68 -3.80
CA PHE A 314 -3.72 -7.41 -3.19
C PHE A 314 -4.48 -7.63 -1.87
N LEU A 315 -4.48 -6.62 -1.00
CA LEU A 315 -4.93 -6.79 0.37
C LEU A 315 -6.43 -7.13 0.49
N ALA A 316 -7.28 -6.57 -0.37
CA ALA A 316 -8.72 -6.87 -0.36
C ALA A 316 -9.01 -8.34 -0.70
N SER A 317 -8.30 -8.93 -1.67
CA SER A 317 -8.42 -10.36 -2.00
C SER A 317 -8.03 -11.22 -0.80
N LYS A 318 -6.90 -10.90 -0.15
CA LYS A 318 -6.44 -11.60 1.05
C LYS A 318 -7.45 -11.52 2.20
N LEU A 319 -8.07 -10.35 2.42
CA LEU A 319 -9.10 -10.19 3.43
C LEU A 319 -10.34 -11.04 3.13
N ILE A 320 -10.76 -11.10 1.87
CA ILE A 320 -11.93 -11.91 1.47
C ILE A 320 -11.60 -13.40 1.58
N SER A 321 -10.42 -13.84 1.14
CA SER A 321 -10.05 -15.25 1.20
C SER A 321 -9.87 -15.76 2.63
N GLU A 322 -9.38 -14.93 3.55
CA GLU A 322 -9.16 -15.34 4.94
C GLU A 322 -10.39 -15.17 5.83
N PHE A 323 -11.18 -14.11 5.65
CA PHE A 323 -12.31 -13.76 6.53
C PHE A 323 -13.69 -13.88 5.86
N GLY A 324 -13.75 -14.38 4.63
CA GLY A 324 -14.99 -14.64 3.90
C GLY A 324 -15.90 -13.42 3.82
N ILE A 325 -17.16 -13.59 4.24
CA ILE A 325 -18.20 -12.54 4.21
C ILE A 325 -17.82 -11.34 5.09
N CYS A 326 -17.13 -11.56 6.22
CA CYS A 326 -16.64 -10.47 7.06
C CYS A 326 -15.60 -9.63 6.31
N GLY A 327 -14.68 -10.29 5.61
CA GLY A 327 -13.70 -9.64 4.73
C GLY A 327 -14.37 -8.86 3.59
N LEU A 328 -15.32 -9.47 2.91
CA LEU A 328 -16.09 -8.83 1.83
C LEU A 328 -16.83 -7.59 2.31
N THR A 329 -17.47 -7.68 3.48
CA THR A 329 -18.18 -6.56 4.12
C THR A 329 -17.22 -5.42 4.45
N PHE A 330 -16.03 -5.72 4.97
CA PHE A 330 -14.99 -4.72 5.23
C PHE A 330 -14.52 -4.03 3.94
N VAL A 331 -14.26 -4.79 2.87
CA VAL A 331 -13.88 -4.25 1.56
C VAL A 331 -14.98 -3.34 1.01
N PHE A 332 -16.25 -3.74 1.12
CA PHE A 332 -17.38 -2.92 0.72
C PHE A 332 -17.45 -1.60 1.50
N PHE A 333 -17.28 -1.64 2.83
CA PHE A 333 -17.22 -0.43 3.65
C PHE A 333 -16.05 0.48 3.28
N TYR A 334 -14.88 -0.09 2.95
CA TYR A 334 -13.73 0.68 2.47
C TYR A 334 -14.06 1.42 1.17
N ILE A 335 -14.66 0.73 0.19
CA ILE A 335 -15.07 1.33 -1.10
C ILE A 335 -16.08 2.46 -0.88
N LEU A 336 -17.07 2.27 0.00
CA LEU A 336 -18.01 3.34 0.35
C LEU A 336 -17.29 4.56 0.94
N LYS A 337 -16.34 4.35 1.87
CA LYS A 337 -15.54 5.43 2.45
C LYS A 337 -14.66 6.13 1.42
N LEU A 338 -14.12 5.40 0.45
CA LEU A 338 -13.34 5.94 -0.66
C LEU A 338 -14.20 6.86 -1.55
N ILE A 339 -15.39 6.42 -1.94
CA ILE A 339 -16.32 7.21 -2.77
C ILE A 339 -16.78 8.48 -2.04
N LEU A 340 -17.15 8.35 -0.76
CA LEU A 340 -17.54 9.51 0.05
C LEU A 340 -16.36 10.46 0.29
N GLY A 341 -15.16 9.89 0.50
CA GLY A 341 -13.94 10.65 0.75
C GLY A 341 -13.49 11.47 -0.45
N THR A 342 -13.56 10.92 -1.66
CA THR A 342 -13.22 11.66 -2.90
C THR A 342 -14.16 12.84 -3.12
N LYS A 343 -15.47 12.66 -2.88
CA LYS A 343 -16.45 13.77 -2.93
C LYS A 343 -16.13 14.85 -1.90
N LYS A 344 -15.82 14.46 -0.66
CA LYS A 344 -15.48 15.42 0.41
C LYS A 344 -14.18 16.16 0.10
N LEU A 345 -13.17 15.47 -0.45
CA LEU A 345 -11.90 16.06 -0.86
C LEU A 345 -12.12 17.18 -1.89
N GLY A 346 -13.05 16.98 -2.83
CA GLY A 346 -13.42 18.01 -3.79
C GLY A 346 -14.04 19.25 -3.15
N GLN A 347 -14.94 19.08 -2.18
CA GLN A 347 -15.54 20.19 -1.43
C GLN A 347 -14.51 20.96 -0.59
N LEU A 348 -13.56 20.26 0.05
CA LEU A 348 -12.55 20.89 0.90
C LEU A 348 -11.53 21.70 0.08
N SER A 349 -11.26 21.24 -1.15
CA SER A 349 -10.30 21.87 -2.05
C SER A 349 -10.73 23.25 -2.58
N THR A 350 -12.01 23.61 -2.40
CA THR A 350 -12.58 24.92 -2.76
C THR A 350 -12.75 25.86 -1.57
N GLN A 351 -12.82 25.35 -0.34
CA GLN A 351 -13.18 26.13 0.86
C GLN A 351 -12.01 26.38 1.82
N ILE A 352 -10.98 25.53 1.82
CA ILE A 352 -9.89 25.61 2.80
C ILE A 352 -8.63 26.18 2.15
N THR A 353 -8.07 27.24 2.74
CA THR A 353 -6.66 27.58 2.63
C THR A 353 -5.85 26.40 3.19
N ALA A 354 -5.57 25.42 2.33
CA ALA A 354 -5.17 24.04 2.62
C ALA A 354 -3.86 23.84 3.42
N PHE A 355 -3.28 24.90 3.98
CA PHE A 355 -1.94 24.89 4.57
C PHE A 355 -1.92 24.73 6.09
N GLU A 356 -3.01 25.03 6.81
CA GLU A 356 -2.96 25.01 8.29
C GLU A 356 -3.49 23.70 8.91
N SER A 357 -4.46 23.02 8.27
CA SER A 357 -5.08 21.81 8.85
C SER A 357 -4.76 20.53 8.07
N LEU A 358 -4.35 19.47 8.78
CA LEU A 358 -4.19 18.11 8.25
C LEU A 358 -5.54 17.39 8.01
N TYR A 359 -6.67 18.08 8.16
CA TYR A 359 -8.01 17.50 8.00
C TYR A 359 -8.22 16.73 6.68
N PRO A 360 -7.80 17.24 5.50
CA PRO A 360 -7.97 16.51 4.24
C PRO A 360 -7.14 15.21 4.16
N LEU A 361 -6.16 15.01 5.06
CA LEU A 361 -5.25 13.88 5.04
C LEU A 361 -6.00 12.55 5.12
N VAL A 362 -7.07 12.46 5.92
CA VAL A 362 -7.90 11.24 6.04
C VAL A 362 -8.36 10.77 4.65
N TYR A 363 -8.86 11.69 3.84
CA TYR A 363 -9.41 11.39 2.53
C TYR A 363 -8.32 11.13 1.49
N VAL A 364 -7.22 11.88 1.54
CA VAL A 364 -6.06 11.65 0.68
C VAL A 364 -5.43 10.27 0.94
N LEU A 365 -5.35 9.86 2.21
CA LEU A 365 -4.85 8.53 2.59
C LEU A 365 -5.73 7.41 2.05
N LEU A 366 -7.06 7.52 2.15
CA LEU A 366 -7.98 6.53 1.59
C LEU A 366 -7.77 6.36 0.08
N VAL A 367 -7.58 7.47 -0.63
CA VAL A 367 -7.31 7.41 -2.07
C VAL A 367 -5.93 6.83 -2.34
N ALA A 368 -4.87 7.31 -1.70
CA ALA A 368 -3.52 6.79 -1.92
C ALA A 368 -3.39 5.30 -1.60
N PHE A 369 -4.02 4.84 -0.52
CA PHE A 369 -4.00 3.45 -0.09
C PHE A 369 -4.88 2.53 -0.94
N SER A 370 -5.80 3.07 -1.76
CA SER A 370 -6.66 2.23 -2.59
C SER A 370 -5.89 1.41 -3.62
N VAL A 371 -4.71 1.89 -4.07
CA VAL A 371 -3.84 1.13 -4.98
C VAL A 371 -3.32 -0.12 -4.27
N GLU A 372 -2.83 0.03 -3.04
CA GLU A 372 -2.35 -1.11 -2.27
C GLU A 372 -3.48 -2.08 -1.88
N PHE A 373 -4.62 -1.49 -1.53
CA PHE A 373 -5.78 -2.23 -1.06
C PHE A 373 -6.47 -3.04 -2.16
N LEU A 374 -6.65 -2.46 -3.36
CA LEU A 374 -7.48 -3.04 -4.42
C LEU A 374 -6.71 -3.55 -5.64
N LEU A 375 -5.49 -3.07 -5.89
CA LEU A 375 -4.80 -3.34 -7.16
C LEU A 375 -3.54 -4.18 -6.97
N ARG A 376 -2.70 -3.88 -5.97
CA ARG A 376 -1.47 -4.63 -5.71
C ARG A 376 -0.96 -4.43 -4.29
N GLY A 377 -0.69 -5.48 -3.54
CA GLY A 377 -0.21 -5.35 -2.16
C GLY A 377 0.63 -6.52 -1.67
N TYR A 378 1.28 -6.32 -0.53
CA TYR A 378 2.23 -7.25 0.09
C TYR A 378 1.61 -8.12 1.20
N GLY A 379 0.29 -8.14 1.30
CA GLY A 379 -0.43 -8.64 2.47
C GLY A 379 -0.35 -7.69 3.68
N TYR A 380 -0.62 -8.22 4.89
CA TYR A 380 -0.77 -7.41 6.10
C TYR A 380 0.51 -6.76 6.60
N PHE A 381 1.65 -7.43 6.40
CA PHE A 381 2.95 -6.99 6.91
C PHE A 381 3.64 -6.10 5.88
N SER A 382 3.00 -4.98 5.56
CA SER A 382 3.54 -4.01 4.62
C SER A 382 3.84 -2.66 5.30
N PRO A 383 4.89 -1.96 4.84
CA PRO A 383 5.15 -0.58 5.28
C PRO A 383 3.95 0.35 5.00
N GLY A 384 3.24 0.13 3.90
CA GLY A 384 2.09 0.93 3.49
C GLY A 384 0.89 0.79 4.43
N VAL A 385 0.58 -0.43 4.88
CA VAL A 385 -0.45 -0.70 5.91
C VAL A 385 -0.09 0.02 7.20
N MET A 386 1.15 -0.12 7.68
CA MET A 386 1.61 0.54 8.92
C MET A 386 1.50 2.07 8.82
N MET A 387 1.94 2.64 7.70
CA MET A 387 1.88 4.09 7.44
C MET A 387 0.44 4.59 7.31
N PHE A 388 -0.41 3.84 6.61
CA PHE A 388 -1.84 4.14 6.49
C PHE A 388 -2.50 4.19 7.86
N ILE A 389 -2.36 3.15 8.69
CA ILE A 389 -2.94 3.11 10.04
C ILE A 389 -2.45 4.29 10.89
N THR A 390 -1.13 4.54 10.89
CA THR A 390 -0.50 5.61 11.68
C THR A 390 -1.08 6.99 11.34
N LEU A 391 -1.05 7.34 10.04
CA LEU A 391 -1.47 8.66 9.57
C LEU A 391 -3.00 8.81 9.62
N TYR A 392 -3.75 7.73 9.39
CA TYR A 392 -5.21 7.74 9.46
C TYR A 392 -5.70 7.97 10.88
N LEU A 393 -5.12 7.29 11.87
CA LEU A 393 -5.44 7.48 13.29
C LEU A 393 -5.16 8.92 13.74
N MET A 394 -4.04 9.49 13.30
CA MET A 394 -3.68 10.88 13.64
C MET A 394 -4.68 11.85 13.01
N ALA A 395 -4.95 11.70 11.71
CA ALA A 395 -5.81 12.61 10.97
C ALA A 395 -7.28 12.55 11.44
N ARG A 396 -7.78 11.38 11.86
CA ARG A 396 -9.13 11.24 12.42
C ARG A 396 -9.33 11.97 13.74
N LYS A 397 -8.28 12.10 14.56
CA LYS A 397 -8.38 12.89 15.80
C LYS A 397 -8.48 14.37 15.50
N CYS A 398 -7.74 14.86 14.50
CA CYS A 398 -7.88 16.23 14.01
C CYS A 398 -9.27 16.53 13.43
N GLU A 399 -9.93 15.54 12.82
CA GLU A 399 -11.32 15.66 12.34
C GLU A 399 -12.34 15.80 13.47
N ARG A 400 -12.16 15.10 14.60
CA ARG A 400 -13.13 15.13 15.72
C ARG A 400 -13.10 16.41 16.57
N LEU A 401 -12.06 17.23 16.42
CA LEU A 401 -11.89 18.49 17.15
C LEU A 401 -12.59 19.68 16.45
N LYS A 402 -13.19 19.45 15.28
CA LYS A 402 -14.07 20.37 14.57
C LYS A 402 -15.48 19.82 14.55
#